data_AF-A0A6M5YG34-F1
#
_entry.id   AF-A0A6M5YG34-F1
#
_cell.length_a   1.000
_cell.length_b   1.000
_cell.length_c   1.000
_cell.angle_alpha   90.00
_cell.angle_beta   90.00
_cell.angle_gamma   90.00
#
_symmetry.space_group_name_H-M   'P 1'
#
loop_
_entity.id
_entity.type
_entity.pdbx_description
1 polymer ?
#
loop_
_entity_poly.entity_id
_entity_poly.type
_entity_poly.pdbx_seq_one_letter_code
_entity_poly.pdbx_strand_id
1 'polypeptide(L)'
;MWRLRECRLNDEQLSSAIGVRSSAVRSRRAKPDLWKLSDIERLATYFRVPTTACLQLNATLHDLPTRLSELTTAERRQLERILPVKKTQLHAYNVTGWPVRHLLQMHQALGTLPHE
;
A
#
# COMPACT_ATOMS: atom_id res chain seq x y z
N MET A 1 -8.67 -2.43 14.21
CA MET A 1 -8.16 -1.47 13.20
C MET A 1 -7.19 -0.53 13.90
N TRP A 2 -5.87 -0.65 13.67
CA TRP A 2 -4.86 0.18 14.35
C TRP A 2 -4.92 1.61 13.79
N ARG A 3 -5.26 2.59 14.62
CA ARG A 3 -5.28 3.99 14.21
C ARG A 3 -3.90 4.58 14.47
N LEU A 4 -3.18 4.97 13.42
CA LEU A 4 -1.86 5.61 13.52
C LEU A 4 -1.83 6.88 14.40
N ARG A 5 -3.00 7.51 14.64
CA ARG A 5 -3.17 8.60 15.63
C ARG A 5 -2.95 8.16 17.08
N GLU A 6 -3.09 6.88 17.38
CA GLU A 6 -2.92 6.29 18.72
C GLU A 6 -1.48 5.73 18.93
N CYS A 7 -0.60 5.89 17.93
CA CYS A 7 0.80 5.51 18.06
C CYS A 7 1.48 6.41 19.12
N ARG A 8 1.85 5.81 20.25
CA ARG A 8 2.48 6.49 21.39
C ARG A 8 3.88 7.05 21.08
N LEU A 9 4.45 6.70 19.93
CA LEU A 9 5.74 7.23 19.49
C LEU A 9 5.62 8.71 19.13
N ASN A 10 6.58 9.53 19.54
CA ASN A 10 6.70 10.90 19.05
C ASN A 10 7.23 10.93 17.61
N ASP A 11 7.29 12.10 16.98
CA ASP A 11 7.69 12.23 15.58
C ASP A 11 9.12 11.73 15.31
N GLU A 12 10.04 11.91 16.26
CA GLU A 12 11.45 11.48 16.14
C GLU A 12 11.60 9.96 16.28
N GLN A 13 10.89 9.38 17.24
CA GLN A 13 10.85 7.93 17.42
C GLN A 13 10.25 7.25 16.18
N LEU A 14 9.18 7.83 15.63
CA LEU A 14 8.55 7.30 14.41
C LEU A 14 9.44 7.52 13.18
N SER A 15 10.12 8.67 13.10
CA SER A 15 11.10 9.01 12.07
C SER A 15 12.25 8.00 12.03
N SER A 16 12.78 7.65 13.21
CA SER A 16 13.80 6.62 13.38
C SER A 16 13.27 5.23 13.00
N ALA A 17 12.08 4.85 13.50
CA ALA A 17 11.49 3.53 13.24
C ALA A 17 11.23 3.26 11.74
N ILE A 18 10.85 4.28 10.97
CA ILE A 18 10.53 4.11 9.53
C ILE A 18 11.61 4.68 8.60
N GLY A 19 12.71 5.22 9.11
CA GLY A 19 13.83 5.72 8.32
C GLY A 19 13.47 6.88 7.38
N VAL A 20 12.68 7.84 7.86
CA VAL A 20 12.34 9.08 7.12
C VAL A 20 12.56 10.30 8.00
N ARG A 21 12.53 11.51 7.45
CA ARG A 21 12.64 12.76 8.24
C ARG A 21 11.39 12.99 9.10
N SER A 22 11.55 13.55 10.30
CA SER A 22 10.41 13.92 11.19
C SER A 22 9.39 14.84 10.52
N SER A 23 9.82 15.69 9.58
CA SER A 23 8.89 16.50 8.78
C SER A 23 7.95 15.65 7.91
N ALA A 24 8.44 14.56 7.32
CA ALA A 24 7.63 13.62 6.57
C ALA A 24 6.64 12.88 7.48
N VAL A 25 7.05 12.53 8.70
CA VAL A 25 6.15 11.98 9.73
C VAL A 25 5.01 12.94 10.03
N ARG A 26 5.30 14.23 10.26
CA ARG A 26 4.26 15.24 10.51
C ARG A 26 3.26 15.34 9.36
N SER A 27 3.76 15.40 8.12
CA SER A 27 2.89 15.43 6.93
C SER A 27 2.01 14.18 6.84
N ARG A 28 2.55 13.00 7.13
CA ARG A 28 1.82 11.72 7.13
C ARG A 28 0.82 11.57 8.27
N ARG A 29 1.07 12.19 9.42
CA ARG A 29 0.10 12.27 10.54
C ARG A 29 -1.07 13.18 10.20
N ALA A 30 -0.80 14.32 9.57
CA ALA A 30 -1.82 15.24 9.09
C ALA A 30 -2.64 14.65 7.93
N LYS A 31 -1.98 13.90 7.03
CA LYS A 31 -2.58 13.24 5.87
C LYS A 31 -2.25 11.74 5.88
N PRO A 32 -3.10 10.89 6.49
CA PRO A 32 -2.92 9.45 6.54
C PRO A 32 -2.76 8.77 5.17
N ASP A 33 -3.24 9.41 4.11
CA ASP A 33 -3.07 8.97 2.72
C ASP A 33 -1.62 8.90 2.24
N LEU A 34 -0.70 9.59 2.91
CA LEU A 34 0.73 9.64 2.53
C LEU A 34 1.55 8.46 3.07
N TRP A 35 0.93 7.59 3.88
CA TRP A 35 1.56 6.36 4.33
C TRP A 35 1.72 5.38 3.18
N LYS A 36 2.86 4.69 3.14
CA LYS A 36 3.16 3.66 2.15
C LYS A 36 3.20 2.28 2.79
N LEU A 37 3.01 1.23 2.00
CA LEU A 37 3.12 -0.15 2.46
C LEU A 37 4.48 -0.44 3.14
N SER A 38 5.56 0.10 2.58
CA SER A 38 6.91 -0.02 3.16
C SER A 38 7.04 0.67 4.52
N ASP A 39 6.30 1.75 4.77
CA ASP A 39 6.27 2.38 6.09
C ASP A 39 5.56 1.45 7.10
N ILE A 40 4.49 0.78 6.68
CA ILE A 40 3.74 -0.19 7.51
C ILE A 40 4.60 -1.42 7.81
N GLU A 41 5.33 -1.94 6.82
CA GLU A 41 6.25 -3.06 7.01
C GLU A 41 7.38 -2.74 8.01
N ARG A 42 7.96 -1.53 7.91
CA ARG A 42 8.98 -1.05 8.86
C ARG A 42 8.41 -0.91 10.27
N LEU A 43 7.19 -0.39 10.41
CA LEU A 43 6.52 -0.30 11.71
C LEU A 43 6.20 -1.68 12.28
N ALA A 44 5.70 -2.61 11.47
CA ALA A 44 5.42 -3.98 11.90
C ALA A 44 6.71 -4.66 12.39
N THR A 45 7.83 -4.48 11.66
CA THR A 45 9.15 -4.95 12.08
C THR A 45 9.57 -4.33 13.42
N TYR A 46 9.45 -3.00 13.56
CA TYR A 46 9.79 -2.28 14.79
C TYR A 46 9.01 -2.79 16.01
N PHE A 47 7.69 -3.01 15.85
CA PHE A 47 6.82 -3.51 16.91
C PHE A 47 6.82 -5.05 17.05
N ARG A 48 7.65 -5.76 16.28
CA ARG A 48 7.71 -7.24 16.25
C ARG A 48 6.35 -7.89 15.97
N VAL A 49 5.55 -7.25 15.12
CA VAL A 49 4.29 -7.79 14.61
C VAL A 49 4.57 -8.55 13.32
N PRO A 50 3.86 -9.66 13.03
CA PRO A 50 4.06 -10.41 11.78
C PRO A 50 3.93 -9.53 10.54
N THR A 51 4.96 -9.55 9.68
CA THR A 51 5.01 -8.81 8.40
C THR A 51 4.49 -9.65 7.24
N THR A 52 4.11 -10.92 7.45
CA THR A 52 3.72 -11.87 6.41
C THR A 52 2.66 -11.31 5.47
N ALA A 53 1.61 -10.68 6.01
CA ALA A 53 0.55 -10.07 5.20
C ALA A 53 1.07 -8.88 4.38
N CYS A 54 1.96 -8.06 4.93
CA CYS A 54 2.58 -6.95 4.19
C CYS A 54 3.46 -7.47 3.04
N LEU A 55 4.25 -8.53 3.28
CA LEU A 55 5.12 -9.13 2.28
C LEU A 55 4.31 -9.79 1.15
N GLN A 56 3.29 -10.57 1.49
CA GLN A 56 2.39 -11.21 0.51
C GLN A 56 1.65 -10.16 -0.31
N LEU A 57 1.15 -9.12 0.34
CA LEU A 57 0.50 -8.00 -0.35
C LEU A 57 1.48 -7.27 -1.28
N ASN A 58 2.71 -7.02 -0.82
CA ASN A 58 3.72 -6.35 -1.63
C ASN A 58 4.07 -7.17 -2.89
N ALA A 59 4.26 -8.47 -2.75
CA ALA A 59 4.50 -9.37 -3.88
C ALA A 59 3.32 -9.34 -4.88
N THR A 60 2.09 -9.49 -4.37
CA THR A 60 0.87 -9.45 -5.20
C THR A 60 0.73 -8.14 -5.97
N LEU A 61 1.05 -7.02 -5.33
CA LEU A 61 0.96 -5.69 -5.95
C LEU A 61 2.06 -5.47 -7.00
N HIS A 62 3.26 -5.99 -6.76
CA HIS A 62 4.34 -5.93 -7.74
C HIS A 62 4.01 -6.70 -9.03
N ASP A 63 3.29 -7.82 -8.90
CA ASP A 63 2.84 -8.64 -10.03
C ASP A 63 1.58 -8.09 -10.72
N LEU A 64 0.84 -7.20 -10.06
CA LEU A 64 -0.43 -6.68 -10.56
C LEU A 64 -0.33 -6.07 -11.98
N PRO A 65 0.65 -5.21 -12.32
CA PRO A 65 0.73 -4.64 -13.67
C PRO A 65 0.93 -5.69 -14.76
N THR A 66 1.63 -6.78 -14.46
CA THR A 66 1.84 -7.92 -15.37
C THR A 66 0.52 -8.65 -15.58
N ARG A 67 -0.18 -9.03 -14.49
CA ARG A 67 -1.50 -9.68 -14.56
C ARG A 67 -2.53 -8.85 -15.33
N LEU A 68 -2.52 -7.52 -15.16
CA LEU A 68 -3.41 -6.63 -15.92
C LEU A 68 -3.14 -6.58 -17.43
N SER A 69 -1.92 -6.96 -17.86
CA SER A 69 -1.60 -7.13 -19.29
C SER A 69 -2.33 -8.31 -19.90
N GLU A 70 -2.51 -9.37 -19.10
CA GLU A 70 -3.04 -10.67 -19.51
C GLU A 70 -4.58 -10.69 -19.50
N LEU A 71 -5.20 -9.79 -18.72
CA LEU A 71 -6.65 -9.63 -18.68
C LEU A 71 -7.26 -9.27 -20.05
N THR A 72 -8.43 -9.85 -20.32
CA THR A 72 -9.27 -9.47 -21.45
C THR A 72 -9.77 -8.03 -21.31
N THR A 73 -10.23 -7.44 -22.42
CA THR A 73 -10.80 -6.08 -22.42
C THR A 73 -11.99 -5.94 -21.46
N ALA A 74 -12.78 -7.00 -21.26
CA ALA A 74 -13.94 -6.99 -20.36
C ALA A 74 -13.50 -6.93 -18.89
N GLU A 75 -12.56 -7.79 -18.49
CA GLU A 75 -12.01 -7.84 -17.13
C GLU A 75 -11.24 -6.57 -16.78
N ARG A 76 -10.45 -6.05 -17.73
CA ARG A 76 -9.75 -4.78 -17.56
C ARG A 76 -10.73 -3.64 -17.31
N ARG A 77 -11.81 -3.54 -18.09
CA ARG A 77 -12.86 -2.52 -17.88
C ARG A 77 -13.55 -2.67 -16.53
N GLN A 78 -13.80 -3.90 -16.09
CA GLN A 78 -14.39 -4.14 -14.77
C GLN A 78 -13.44 -3.69 -13.65
N LEU A 79 -12.16 -4.01 -13.76
CA LEU A 79 -11.16 -3.62 -12.78
C LEU A 79 -10.92 -2.11 -12.76
N GLU A 80 -10.90 -1.45 -13.92
CA GLU A 80 -10.80 0.02 -14.01
C GLU A 80 -12.01 0.75 -13.39
N ARG A 81 -13.19 0.11 -13.31
CA ARG A 81 -14.36 0.67 -12.62
C ARG A 81 -14.22 0.64 -11.10
N ILE A 82 -13.54 -0.37 -10.57
CA ILE A 82 -13.34 -0.55 -9.13
C ILE A 82 -12.09 0.20 -8.67
N LEU A 83 -11.06 0.21 -9.51
CA LEU A 83 -9.77 0.81 -9.26
C LEU A 83 -9.55 2.01 -10.19
N PRO A 84 -9.72 3.26 -9.72
CA PRO A 84 -9.49 4.46 -10.53
C PRO A 84 -8.00 4.77 -10.69
N VAL A 85 -7.16 3.75 -10.86
CA VAL A 85 -5.70 3.83 -10.95
C VAL A 85 -5.27 3.26 -12.29
N LYS A 86 -4.62 4.09 -13.12
CA LYS A 86 -4.14 3.67 -14.44
C LYS A 86 -2.95 2.72 -14.31
N LYS A 87 -2.73 1.83 -15.27
CA LYS A 87 -1.55 0.94 -15.33
C LYS A 87 -0.22 1.70 -15.13
N THR A 88 -0.09 2.88 -15.72
CA THR A 88 1.09 3.75 -15.56
C THR A 88 1.33 4.19 -14.11
N GLN A 89 0.26 4.42 -13.34
CA GLN A 89 0.37 4.75 -11.92
C GLN A 89 0.78 3.53 -11.09
N LEU A 90 0.32 2.32 -11.44
CA LEU A 90 0.74 1.09 -10.78
C LEU A 90 2.24 0.85 -10.94
N HIS A 91 2.78 1.06 -12.14
CA HIS A 91 4.23 1.01 -12.36
C HIS A 91 4.98 2.07 -11.53
N ALA A 92 4.44 3.29 -11.44
CA ALA A 92 5.03 4.32 -10.59
C ALA A 92 5.02 3.93 -9.10
N TYR A 93 3.98 3.24 -8.63
CA TYR A 93 3.89 2.74 -7.25
C TYR A 93 4.87 1.60 -6.97
N ASN A 94 5.17 0.74 -7.95
CA ASN A 94 6.24 -0.25 -7.81
C ASN A 94 7.62 0.40 -7.57
N VAL A 95 7.86 1.60 -8.10
CA VAL A 95 9.12 2.32 -7.89
C VAL A 95 9.09 3.16 -6.63
N THR A 96 7.99 3.88 -6.39
CA THR A 96 7.91 4.91 -5.33
C THR A 96 7.29 4.40 -4.03
N GLY A 97 6.75 3.18 -4.02
CA GLY A 97 6.04 2.55 -2.92
C GLY A 97 4.52 2.75 -2.99
N TRP A 98 3.78 1.71 -2.62
CA TRP A 98 2.33 1.67 -2.68
C TRP A 98 1.66 2.50 -1.58
N PRO A 99 0.79 3.47 -1.89
CA PRO A 99 0.08 4.25 -0.89
C PRO A 99 -1.01 3.42 -0.20
N VAL A 100 -1.08 3.50 1.12
CA VAL A 100 -1.97 2.67 1.95
C VAL A 100 -3.45 2.84 1.59
N ARG A 101 -3.87 4.06 1.24
CA ARG A 101 -5.26 4.35 0.86
C ARG A 101 -5.77 3.49 -0.31
N HIS A 102 -4.87 3.12 -1.21
CA HIS A 102 -5.21 2.33 -2.40
C HIS A 102 -5.17 0.83 -2.12
N LEU A 103 -4.45 0.39 -1.08
CA LEU A 103 -4.30 -1.04 -0.76
C LEU A 103 -5.64 -1.72 -0.48
N LEU A 104 -6.53 -1.05 0.26
CA LEU A 104 -7.85 -1.61 0.59
C LEU A 104 -8.73 -1.74 -0.65
N GLN A 105 -8.72 -0.72 -1.52
CA GLN A 105 -9.43 -0.75 -2.79
C GLN A 105 -8.85 -1.79 -3.75
N MET A 106 -7.53 -1.97 -3.76
CA MET A 106 -6.84 -2.99 -4.55
C MET A 106 -7.14 -4.40 -4.07
N HIS A 107 -7.12 -4.64 -2.76
CA HIS A 107 -7.50 -5.92 -2.18
C HIS A 107 -8.95 -6.28 -2.53
N GLN A 108 -9.87 -5.31 -2.44
CA GLN A 108 -11.26 -5.50 -2.85
C GLN A 108 -11.39 -5.78 -4.36
N ALA A 109 -10.71 -5.01 -5.21
CA ALA A 109 -10.73 -5.23 -6.66
C ALA A 109 -10.18 -6.60 -7.06
N LEU A 110 -9.08 -7.03 -6.43
CA LEU A 110 -8.46 -8.32 -6.69
C LEU A 110 -9.33 -9.50 -6.24
N GLY A 111 -10.04 -9.36 -5.12
CA GLY A 111 -10.99 -10.39 -4.65
C GLY A 111 -12.26 -10.52 -5.52
N THR A 112 -12.52 -9.56 -6.42
CA THR A 112 -13.64 -9.63 -7.37
C THR A 112 -13.26 -10.20 -8.74
N LEU A 113 -11.97 -10.44 -8.99
CA LEU A 113 -11.55 -11.15 -10.19
C LEU A 113 -11.80 -12.66 -9.99
N PRO A 114 -12.38 -13.36 -10.99
CA PRO A 114 -12.49 -14.80 -10.91
C PRO A 114 -11.10 -15.42 -10.80
N HIS A 115 -10.89 -16.25 -9.78
CA HIS A 115 -9.77 -17.16 -9.72
C HIS A 115 -10.12 -18.36 -10.59
N GLU A 116 -9.57 -18.43 -11.80
CA GLU A 116 -9.50 -19.71 -12.54
C GLU A 116 -8.54 -20.68 -11.82
#